data_AF-A0A3D1TW60-F1
#
_entry.id   AF-A0A3D1TW60-F1
#
_cell.length_a   1.000
_cell.length_b   1.000
_cell.length_c   1.000
_cell.angle_alpha   90.00
_cell.angle_beta   90.00
_cell.angle_gamma   90.00
#
_symmetry.space_group_name_H-M   'P 1'
#
loop_
_entity.id
_entity.type
_entity.pdbx_description
1 polymer ?
#
loop_
_entity_poly.entity_id
_entity_poly.type
_entity_poly.pdbx_seq_one_letter_code
_entity_poly.pdbx_strand_id
1 'polypeptide(L)' 'MHDHEKPNPSHTSTLYIIRHGESLDNAGIAYPRTPEGSPLTELGREQAHQVAQRLADVHAEAVIASDL' A
#
# COMPACT_ATOMS: atom_id res chain seq x y z
N MET A 1 33.65 19.76 9.12
CA MET A 1 32.66 20.03 10.18
C MET A 1 31.33 20.23 9.47
N HIS A 2 30.53 19.17 9.36
CA HIS A 2 29.14 19.27 8.92
C HIS A 2 28.32 18.68 10.05
N ASP A 3 27.68 19.56 10.82
CA ASP A 3 26.73 19.15 11.85
C ASP A 3 25.51 18.58 11.15
N HIS A 4 25.33 17.26 11.24
CA HIS A 4 24.03 16.64 10.99
C HIS A 4 23.11 17.07 12.12
N GLU A 5 22.26 18.06 11.84
CA GLU A 5 21.17 18.47 12.71
C GLU A 5 20.35 17.22 13.07
N LYS A 6 20.34 16.87 14.37
CA LYS A 6 19.60 15.70 14.85
C LYS A 6 18.10 15.98 14.70
N PRO A 7 17.29 15.01 14.23
CA PRO A 7 15.87 15.22 14.07
C PRO A 7 15.23 15.61 15.41
N ASN A 8 14.47 16.72 15.39
CA ASN A 8 13.72 17.22 16.52
C ASN A 8 12.58 16.22 16.84
N PRO A 9 12.53 15.60 18.04
CA PRO A 9 11.57 14.53 18.35
C PRO A 9 10.11 15.01 18.55
N SER A 10 9.78 16.25 18.17
CA SER A 10 8.44 16.83 18.36
C SER A 10 7.43 16.53 17.26
N HIS A 11 7.82 15.81 16.20
CA HIS A 11 6.92 15.47 15.08
C HIS A 11 6.74 13.95 15.00
N THR A 12 5.63 13.47 15.55
CA THR A 12 5.23 12.06 15.41
C THR A 12 4.52 11.87 14.09
N SER A 13 5.01 10.96 13.26
CA SER A 13 4.33 10.53 12.04
C SER A 13 3.78 9.12 12.22
N THR A 14 2.54 8.91 11.77
CA THR A 14 1.93 7.57 11.70
C THR A 14 2.05 7.06 10.27
N LEU A 15 2.70 5.91 10.10
CA LEU A 15 2.84 5.25 8.80
C LEU A 15 1.92 4.02 8.72
N TYR A 16 1.03 4.00 7.74
CA TYR A 16 0.20 2.83 7.41
C TYR A 16 0.84 2.07 6.26
N ILE A 17 1.27 0.83 6.52
CA ILE A 17 1.84 -0.06 5.49
C ILE A 17 0.76 -1.05 5.07
N ILE A 18 0.35 -0.98 3.80
CA ILE A 18 -0.74 -1.79 3.25
C ILE A 18 -0.17 -2.64 2.11
N ARG A 19 -0.37 -3.95 2.18
CA ARG A 19 -0.13 -4.84 1.05
C ARG A 19 -1.35 -4.79 0.11
N HIS A 20 -1.12 -4.81 -1.20
CA HIS A 20 -2.21 -4.93 -2.18
C HIS A 20 -3.06 -6.20 -1.93
N GLY A 21 -4.31 -6.18 -2.41
CA GLY A 21 -5.21 -7.34 -2.32
C GLY A 21 -4.73 -8.53 -3.14
N GLU A 22 -5.37 -9.68 -3.00
CA GLU A 22 -5.06 -10.88 -3.77
C GLU A 22 -5.11 -10.61 -5.29
N SER A 23 -4.06 -11.04 -6.00
CA SER A 23 -3.97 -11.02 -7.45
C SER A 23 -4.19 -12.41 -8.07
N LEU A 24 -4.41 -12.50 -9.39
CA LEU A 24 -4.55 -13.79 -10.08
C LEU A 24 -3.38 -14.73 -9.79
N ASP A 25 -2.14 -14.23 -9.83
CA ASP A 25 -0.95 -15.02 -9.52
C ASP A 25 -0.93 -15.49 -8.06
N ASN A 26 -1.36 -14.65 -7.11
CA ASN A 26 -1.46 -15.04 -5.70
C ASN A 26 -2.51 -16.13 -5.48
N ALA A 27 -3.59 -16.12 -6.27
CA ALA A 27 -4.63 -17.14 -6.26
C ALA A 27 -4.27 -18.42 -7.05
N GLY A 28 -3.08 -18.47 -7.68
CA GLY A 28 -2.66 -19.59 -8.52
C GLY A 28 -3.39 -19.68 -9.86
N ILE A 29 -4.04 -18.61 -10.29
CA ILE A 29 -4.69 -18.51 -11.60
C ILE A 29 -3.63 -18.12 -12.62
N ALA A 30 -3.49 -18.91 -13.68
CA ALA A 30 -2.52 -18.65 -14.73
C ALA A 30 -2.76 -17.28 -15.38
N TYR A 31 -1.77 -16.39 -15.25
CA TYR A 31 -1.73 -15.10 -15.89
C TYR A 31 -0.36 -14.90 -16.58
N PRO A 32 -0.30 -14.25 -17.76
CA PRO A 32 0.97 -13.94 -18.40
C PRO A 32 1.84 -13.06 -17.49
N ARG A 33 3.13 -13.35 -17.38
CA ARG A 33 4.05 -12.46 -16.67
C ARG A 33 4.20 -11.17 -17.48
N THR A 34 3.64 -10.07 -16.98
CA THR A 34 3.79 -8.73 -17.55
C THR A 34 4.55 -7.82 -16.57
N PRO A 35 5.13 -6.70 -17.04
CA PRO A 35 5.77 -5.72 -16.15
C PRO A 35 4.83 -5.14 -15.08
N GLU A 36 3.53 -5.05 -15.39
CA GLU A 36 2.48 -4.54 -14.49
C GLU A 36 2.01 -5.60 -13.48
N GLY A 37 2.46 -6.85 -13.61
CA GLY A 37 2.00 -7.96 -12.78
C GLY A 37 0.54 -8.36 -13.08
N SER A 38 0.06 -9.34 -12.31
CA SER A 38 -1.32 -9.84 -12.48
C SER A 38 -2.34 -8.93 -11.79
N PRO A 39 -3.53 -8.70 -12.37
CA PRO A 39 -4.58 -7.87 -11.75
C PRO A 39 -5.15 -8.52 -10.48
N LEU A 40 -5.85 -7.72 -9.68
CA LEU A 40 -6.60 -8.18 -8.51
C LEU A 40 -7.71 -9.18 -8.91
N THR A 41 -7.89 -10.22 -8.09
CA THR A 41 -9.10 -11.04 -8.10
C THR A 41 -10.30 -10.23 -7.59
N GLU A 42 -11.51 -10.78 -7.70
CA GLU A 42 -12.67 -10.15 -7.06
C GLU A 42 -12.51 -10.07 -5.54
N LEU A 43 -11.99 -11.15 -4.93
CA LEU A 43 -11.61 -11.15 -3.51
C LEU A 43 -10.57 -10.06 -3.20
N GLY A 44 -9.57 -9.87 -4.07
CA GLY A 44 -8.59 -8.81 -3.92
C GLY A 44 -9.19 -7.41 -3.95
N ARG A 45 -10.22 -7.18 -4.78
CA ARG A 45 -10.97 -5.90 -4.80
C ARG A 45 -11.80 -5.71 -3.53
N GLU A 46 -12.46 -6.76 -3.05
CA GLU A 46 -13.20 -6.73 -1.79
C GLU A 46 -12.28 -6.44 -0.60
N GLN A 47 -11.11 -7.07 -0.55
CA GLN A 47 -10.08 -6.80 0.46
C GLN A 47 -9.64 -5.34 0.43
N ALA A 48 -9.36 -4.77 -0.75
CA ALA A 48 -9.03 -3.36 -0.89
C ALA A 48 -10.18 -2.45 -0.41
N HIS A 49 -11.42 -2.80 -0.72
CA HIS A 49 -12.59 -2.06 -0.26
C HIS A 49 -12.74 -2.10 1.27
N GLN A 50 -12.51 -3.25 1.91
CA GLN A 50 -12.54 -3.37 3.37
C GLN A 50 -11.44 -2.55 4.05
N VAL A 51 -10.25 -2.45 3.45
CA VAL A 51 -9.19 -1.57 3.95
C VAL A 51 -9.61 -0.10 3.84
N ALA A 52 -10.21 0.31 2.71
CA ALA A 52 -10.73 1.66 2.55
C ALA A 52 -11.80 2.00 3.59
N GLN A 53 -12.71 1.07 3.88
CA GLN A 53 -13.72 1.24 4.94
C GLN A 53 -13.10 1.40 6.33
N ARG A 54 -12.06 0.61 6.65
CA ARG A 54 -11.36 0.70 7.94
C ARG A 54 -10.57 1.98 8.12
N LEU A 55 -10.11 2.57 7.02
CA LEU A 55 -9.33 3.81 7.00
C LEU A 55 -10.18 5.04 6.65
N ALA A 56 -11.51 4.91 6.60
CA ALA A 56 -12.40 5.98 6.15
C ALA A 56 -12.23 7.28 6.96
N ASP A 57 -11.94 7.15 8.26
CA ASP A 57 -11.75 8.28 9.19
C ASP A 57 -10.28 8.69 9.37
N VAL A 58 -9.35 8.04 8.66
CA VAL A 58 -7.92 8.35 8.73
C VAL A 58 -7.59 9.43 7.70
N HIS A 59 -7.17 10.60 8.18
CA HIS A 59 -6.66 11.65 7.31
C HIS A 59 -5.20 11.35 6.91
N ALA A 60 -4.97 11.06 5.63
CA ALA A 60 -3.63 10.85 5.09
C ALA A 60 -3.10 12.14 4.45
N GLU A 61 -1.97 12.64 4.94
CA GLU A 61 -1.25 13.78 4.35
C GLU A 61 -0.60 13.41 3.00
N ALA A 62 -0.25 12.14 2.83
CA ALA A 62 0.31 11.60 1.60
C ALA A 62 -0.10 10.13 1.41
N VAL A 63 -0.25 9.73 0.15
CA VAL A 63 -0.43 8.33 -0.27
C VAL A 63 0.67 8.00 -1.25
N ILE A 64 1.41 6.93 -0.98
CA ILE A 64 2.51 6.45 -1.82
C ILE A 64 2.21 4.99 -2.17
N ALA A 65 2.37 4.65 -3.45
CA ALA A 65 2.21 3.30 -3.96
C ALA A 65 3.39 2.95 -4.88
N SER A 66 3.60 1.65 -5.12
CA SER A 66 4.46 1.20 -6.22
C SER A 66 3.87 1.62 -7.56
N ASP A 67 4.69 1.54 -8.60
CA ASP A 67 4.32 1.74 -10.00
C ASP A 67 3.67 0.50 -10.67
N LEU A 68 3.32 -0.50 -9.85
CA LEU A 68 2.69 -1.78 -10.22
C LEU A 68 1.17 -1.71 -10.09
#